data_AF-A0A3D4FQ44-F1
#
_entry.id   AF-A0A3D4FQ44-F1
#
_cell.length_a   1.000
_cell.length_b   1.000
_cell.length_c   1.000
_cell.angle_alpha   90.00
_cell.angle_beta   90.00
_cell.angle_gamma   90.00
#
_symmetry.space_group_name_H-M   'P 1'
#
loop_
_entity.id
_entity.type
_entity.pdbx_description
1 polymer ?
#
loop_
_entity_poly.entity_id
_entity_poly.type
_entity_poly.pdbx_seq_one_letter_code
_entity_poly.pdbx_strand_id
1 'polypeptide(L)'
;ATAQKGEELLKMLIETDEGASYFGEVAIGTNYGIKKFTKNMLFDEKIGGTIHMAIGDSDPEAGGLNRSSIHWDMLCDMRNGGKIYADGELFYENGQFKEEILKKYNL
;
A
#
# COMPACT_ATOMS: atom_id res chain seq x y z
N ALA A 1 16.21 -0.69 -3.56
CA ALA A 1 15.07 -0.20 -4.35
C ALA A 1 15.57 0.76 -5.44
N THR A 2 14.79 1.03 -6.50
CA THR A 2 15.13 1.99 -7.57
C THR A 2 13.94 2.88 -7.90
N ALA A 3 14.17 4.08 -8.44
CA ALA A 3 13.10 4.97 -8.90
C ALA A 3 13.49 5.69 -10.18
N GLN A 4 12.53 5.89 -11.09
CA GLN A 4 12.76 6.66 -12.33
C GLN A 4 13.01 8.15 -12.05
N LYS A 5 12.46 8.68 -10.96
CA LYS A 5 12.64 10.06 -10.50
C LYS A 5 12.82 10.06 -8.98
N GLY A 6 13.70 10.92 -8.48
CA GLY A 6 13.97 11.02 -7.05
C GLY A 6 14.73 9.82 -6.49
N GLU A 7 15.60 9.17 -7.28
CA GLU A 7 16.35 7.99 -6.85
C GLU A 7 17.22 8.27 -5.61
N GLU A 8 17.89 9.42 -5.56
CA GLU A 8 18.69 9.83 -4.39
C GLU A 8 17.83 9.97 -3.13
N LEU A 9 16.64 10.58 -3.25
CA LEU A 9 15.69 10.68 -2.14
C LEU A 9 15.25 9.29 -1.67
N LEU A 10 14.89 8.39 -2.59
CA LEU A 10 14.50 7.03 -2.23
C LEU A 10 15.63 6.30 -1.49
N LYS A 11 16.88 6.43 -1.96
CA LYS A 11 18.05 5.82 -1.30
C LYS A 11 18.24 6.37 0.11
N MET A 12 18.19 7.69 0.28
CA MET A 12 18.28 8.31 1.61
C MET A 12 17.17 7.83 2.56
N LEU A 13 15.94 7.70 2.07
CA LEU A 13 14.83 7.20 2.89
C LEU A 13 15.10 5.77 3.37
N ILE A 14 15.41 4.83 2.48
CA ILE A 14 15.63 3.42 2.87
C ILE A 14 16.91 3.20 3.69
N GLU A 15 17.86 4.13 3.66
CA GLU A 15 19.11 4.11 4.44
C GLU A 15 18.99 4.83 5.80
N THR A 16 17.80 5.35 6.15
CA THR A 16 17.62 6.16 7.37
C THR A 16 17.94 5.38 8.64
N ASP A 17 17.47 4.13 8.74
CA ASP A 17 17.76 3.19 9.82
C ASP A 17 17.48 1.75 9.38
N GLU A 18 17.69 0.78 10.27
CA GLU A 18 17.48 -0.64 9.97
C GLU A 18 16.05 -0.93 9.49
N GLY A 19 15.05 -0.33 10.15
CA GLY A 19 13.63 -0.54 9.85
C GLY A 19 13.15 0.14 8.57
N ALA A 20 13.84 1.19 8.11
CA ALA A 20 13.45 2.02 6.97
C ALA A 20 13.39 1.26 5.63
N SER A 21 14.06 0.10 5.53
CA SER A 21 14.07 -0.74 4.34
C SER A 21 13.02 -1.88 4.36
N TYR A 22 12.20 -1.95 5.42
CA TYR A 22 11.14 -2.93 5.60
C TYR A 22 9.76 -2.27 5.55
N PHE A 23 8.72 -3.05 5.24
CA PHE A 23 7.35 -2.54 5.22
C PHE A 23 6.78 -2.42 6.63
N GLY A 24 6.13 -1.28 6.90
CA GLY A 24 5.40 -1.02 8.12
C GLY A 24 3.88 -1.14 7.96
N GLU A 25 3.38 -0.95 6.74
CA GLU A 25 1.94 -0.99 6.45
C GLU A 25 1.66 -1.48 5.02
N VAL A 26 0.51 -2.12 4.85
CA VAL A 26 -0.14 -2.36 3.56
C VAL A 26 -1.63 -2.11 3.70
N ALA A 27 -2.21 -1.33 2.79
CA ALA A 27 -3.65 -1.10 2.77
C ALA A 27 -4.20 -0.94 1.35
N ILE A 28 -5.51 -1.16 1.23
CA ILE A 28 -6.26 -1.09 -0.03
C ILE A 28 -7.21 0.10 0.07
N GLY A 29 -7.14 0.99 -0.94
CA GLY A 29 -8.08 2.08 -1.06
C GLY A 29 -9.46 1.56 -1.48
N THR A 30 -10.48 1.85 -0.69
CA THR A 30 -11.85 1.33 -0.87
C THR A 30 -12.91 2.41 -1.11
N ASN A 31 -12.53 3.70 -1.10
CA ASN A 31 -13.47 4.78 -1.39
C ASN A 31 -13.61 5.00 -2.90
N TYR A 32 -14.49 4.22 -3.52
CA TYR A 32 -14.79 4.33 -4.95
C TYR A 32 -15.50 5.64 -5.33
N GLY A 33 -15.91 6.48 -4.37
CA GLY A 33 -16.46 7.80 -4.64
C GLY A 33 -15.42 8.82 -5.10
N ILE A 34 -14.15 8.63 -4.72
CA ILE A 34 -13.06 9.52 -5.12
C ILE A 34 -12.53 9.06 -6.49
N LYS A 35 -12.62 9.93 -7.51
CA LYS A 35 -12.27 9.58 -8.89
C LYS A 35 -11.00 10.24 -9.41
N LYS A 36 -10.48 11.25 -8.70
CA LYS A 36 -9.34 12.06 -9.13
C LYS A 36 -8.28 12.05 -8.05
N PHE A 37 -7.02 11.89 -8.46
CA PHE A 37 -5.89 12.12 -7.59
C PHE A 37 -5.81 13.61 -7.24
N THR A 38 -5.64 13.87 -5.95
CA THR A 38 -5.58 15.20 -5.35
C THR A 38 -4.15 15.69 -5.17
N LYS A 39 -3.16 14.78 -5.29
CA LYS A 39 -1.75 14.99 -4.93
C LYS A 39 -1.56 15.26 -3.43
N ASN A 40 -2.48 14.76 -2.62
CA ASN A 40 -2.38 14.75 -1.18
C ASN A 40 -2.53 13.30 -0.71
N MET A 41 -1.48 12.77 -0.08
CA MET A 41 -1.40 11.35 0.28
C MET A 41 -2.59 10.90 1.12
N LEU A 42 -2.98 11.69 2.13
CA LEU A 42 -4.06 11.35 3.06
C LEU A 42 -5.42 11.11 2.36
N PHE A 43 -5.66 11.77 1.23
CA PHE A 43 -6.86 11.55 0.43
C PHE A 43 -6.65 10.47 -0.62
N ASP A 44 -5.47 10.47 -1.25
CA ASP A 44 -5.18 9.62 -2.39
C ASP A 44 -5.02 8.14 -1.99
N GLU A 45 -4.54 7.86 -0.78
CA GLU A 45 -4.47 6.51 -0.21
C GLU A 45 -5.85 5.85 -0.04
N LYS A 46 -6.90 6.65 0.13
CA LYS A 46 -8.25 6.13 0.33
C LYS A 46 -8.99 5.81 -0.99
N ILE A 47 -8.45 6.22 -2.14
CA ILE A 47 -9.11 6.10 -3.45
C ILE A 47 -9.43 4.63 -3.78
N GLY A 48 -10.69 4.35 -4.09
CA GLY A 48 -11.11 3.03 -4.54
C GLY A 48 -10.33 2.56 -5.76
N GLY A 49 -9.64 1.42 -5.64
CA GLY A 49 -8.82 0.87 -6.71
C GLY A 49 -7.32 1.11 -6.58
N THR A 50 -6.87 1.82 -5.54
CA THR A 50 -5.44 1.96 -5.22
C THR A 50 -5.01 0.99 -4.12
N ILE A 51 -3.71 0.85 -3.96
CA ILE A 51 -3.09 0.33 -2.73
C ILE A 51 -2.07 1.34 -2.26
N HIS A 52 -1.82 1.39 -0.96
CA HIS A 52 -0.61 2.01 -0.44
C HIS A 52 0.17 1.01 0.42
N MET A 53 1.48 1.21 0.40
CA MET A 53 2.41 0.48 1.26
C MET A 53 3.35 1.49 1.88
N ALA A 54 3.55 1.40 3.19
CA ALA A 54 4.51 2.24 3.89
C ALA A 54 5.79 1.45 4.17
N ILE A 55 6.94 2.07 3.91
CA ILE A 55 8.22 1.60 4.45
C ILE A 55 8.49 2.27 5.80
N GLY A 56 9.24 1.59 6.66
CA GLY A 56 9.55 2.06 8.01
C GLY A 56 8.52 1.61 9.05
N ASP A 57 8.23 2.49 10.01
CA ASP A 57 7.57 2.16 11.26
C ASP A 57 6.18 1.57 11.04
N SER A 58 5.84 0.60 11.87
CA SER A 58 4.55 -0.09 11.83
C SER A 58 3.72 0.27 13.06
N ASP A 59 2.41 0.43 12.89
CA ASP A 59 1.53 0.72 14.03
C ASP A 59 1.51 -0.48 15.02
N PRO A 60 1.99 -0.30 16.28
CA PRO A 60 1.96 -1.35 17.28
C PRO A 60 0.55 -1.87 17.58
N GLU A 61 -0.48 -1.02 17.48
CA GLU A 61 -1.87 -1.39 17.76
C GLU A 61 -2.43 -2.32 16.67
N ALA A 62 -1.90 -2.24 15.45
CA ALA A 62 -2.20 -3.16 14.35
C ALA A 62 -1.39 -4.48 14.41
N GLY A 63 -0.56 -4.68 15.44
CA GLY A 63 0.31 -5.85 15.59
C GLY A 63 1.64 -5.73 14.82
N GLY A 64 1.97 -4.52 14.34
CA GLY A 64 3.22 -4.24 13.64
C GLY A 64 4.45 -4.40 14.54
N LEU A 65 5.48 -5.06 14.00
CA LEU A 65 6.76 -5.29 14.70
C LEU A 65 7.91 -4.44 14.16
N ASN A 66 7.79 -3.88 12.95
CA ASN A 66 8.85 -3.07 12.35
C ASN A 66 8.95 -1.73 13.09
N ARG A 67 10.17 -1.31 13.42
CA ARG A 67 10.44 -0.07 14.14
C ARG A 67 11.42 0.78 13.34
N SER A 68 11.04 2.01 13.05
CA SER A 68 11.85 2.95 12.28
C SER A 68 11.54 4.38 12.71
N SER A 69 12.42 5.32 12.37
CA SER A 69 12.21 6.76 12.55
C SER A 69 11.34 7.39 11.44
N ILE A 70 11.08 6.65 10.36
CA ILE A 70 10.22 7.09 9.26
C ILE A 70 9.01 6.19 9.11
N HIS A 71 7.92 6.73 8.59
CA HIS A 71 6.80 5.99 8.02
C HIS A 71 6.47 6.68 6.71
N TRP A 72 6.73 6.00 5.59
CA TRP A 72 6.67 6.63 4.28
C TRP A 72 5.76 5.88 3.32
N ASP A 73 4.59 6.48 3.06
CA ASP A 73 3.58 5.94 2.16
C ASP A 73 3.97 6.03 0.69
N MET A 74 3.78 4.92 -0.01
CA MET A 74 3.88 4.83 -1.46
C MET A 74 2.56 4.33 -2.01
N LEU A 75 2.01 5.07 -2.98
CA LEU A 75 0.71 4.79 -3.57
C LEU A 75 0.87 4.13 -4.94
N CYS A 76 0.02 3.13 -5.22
CA CYS A 76 -0.05 2.46 -6.51
C CYS A 76 -1.49 2.39 -7.01
N ASP A 77 -1.71 2.73 -8.28
CA ASP A 77 -3.00 2.54 -8.95
C ASP A 77 -3.11 1.12 -9.52
N MET A 78 -4.05 0.34 -9.01
CA MET A 78 -4.20 -1.07 -9.35
C MET A 78 -5.26 -1.33 -10.42
N ARG A 79 -5.92 -0.29 -10.95
CA ARG A 79 -7.06 -0.45 -11.87
C ARG A 79 -6.70 -1.05 -13.23
N ASN A 80 -5.43 -1.02 -13.61
CA ASN A 80 -4.95 -1.49 -14.91
C ASN A 80 -3.98 -2.68 -14.77
N GLY A 81 -4.53 -3.88 -14.53
CA GLY A 81 -3.75 -5.12 -14.45
C GLY A 81 -3.19 -5.45 -13.07
N GLY A 82 -3.49 -4.64 -12.05
CA GLY A 82 -3.07 -4.89 -10.67
C GLY A 82 -3.75 -6.12 -10.07
N LYS A 83 -3.00 -6.91 -9.30
CA LYS A 83 -3.46 -8.15 -8.67
C LYS A 83 -2.91 -8.25 -7.25
N ILE A 84 -3.73 -8.71 -6.32
CA ILE A 84 -3.31 -9.02 -4.94
C ILE A 84 -3.73 -10.45 -4.62
N TYR A 85 -2.78 -11.19 -4.07
CA TYR A 85 -2.96 -12.58 -3.66
C TYR A 85 -2.77 -12.67 -2.15
N ALA A 86 -3.62 -13.43 -1.47
CA ALA A 86 -3.48 -13.83 -0.08
C ALA A 86 -3.52 -15.35 -0.03
N ASP A 87 -2.55 -15.99 0.62
CA ASP A 87 -2.43 -17.46 0.70
C ASP A 87 -2.49 -18.16 -0.67
N GLY A 88 -1.96 -17.51 -1.70
CA GLY A 88 -1.97 -17.99 -3.09
C GLY A 88 -3.29 -17.80 -3.84
N GLU A 89 -4.31 -17.24 -3.19
CA GLU A 89 -5.62 -16.97 -3.78
C GLU A 89 -5.73 -15.51 -4.25
N LEU A 90 -6.07 -15.32 -5.53
CA LEU A 90 -6.31 -14.01 -6.11
C LEU A 90 -7.63 -13.46 -5.55
N PHE A 91 -7.58 -12.46 -4.67
CA PHE A 91 -8.77 -11.88 -4.04
C PHE A 91 -9.07 -10.44 -4.48
N TYR A 92 -8.12 -9.80 -5.18
CA TYR A 92 -8.27 -8.44 -5.69
C TYR A 92 -7.61 -8.30 -7.06
N GLU A 93 -8.35 -7.75 -8.03
CA GLU A 93 -7.91 -7.62 -9.41
C GLU A 93 -8.50 -6.36 -10.06
N ASN A 94 -7.69 -5.61 -10.81
CA ASN A 94 -8.12 -4.39 -11.52
C ASN A 94 -8.84 -3.36 -10.63
N GLY A 95 -8.38 -3.21 -9.40
CA GLY A 95 -8.94 -2.26 -8.44
C GLY A 95 -10.23 -2.70 -7.75
N GLN A 96 -10.60 -3.98 -7.84
CA GLN A 96 -11.83 -4.52 -7.26
C GLN A 96 -11.55 -5.81 -6.49
N PHE A 97 -12.30 -6.03 -5.41
CA PHE A 97 -12.33 -7.33 -4.75
C PHE A 97 -13.08 -8.35 -5.59
N LYS A 98 -12.67 -9.61 -5.50
CA LYS A 98 -13.33 -10.73 -6.19
C LYS A 98 -14.45 -11.28 -5.32
N GLU A 99 -15.69 -11.01 -5.75
CA GLU A 99 -16.93 -11.39 -5.05
C GLU A 99 -16.99 -12.88 -4.69
N GLU A 100 -16.52 -13.75 -5.57
CA GLU A 100 -16.49 -15.19 -5.33
C GLU A 100 -15.59 -15.57 -4.14
N ILE A 101 -14.53 -14.79 -3.88
CA ILE A 101 -13.59 -15.01 -2.79
C ILE A 101 -14.16 -14.46 -1.49
N LEU A 102 -14.73 -13.24 -1.53
CA LEU A 102 -15.39 -12.66 -0.35
C LEU A 102 -16.49 -13.59 0.17
N LYS A 103 -17.35 -14.08 -0.72
CA LYS A 103 -18.41 -15.06 -0.38
C LYS A 103 -17.87 -16.36 0.18
N LYS A 104 -16.76 -16.89 -0.38
CA LYS A 104 -16.11 -18.10 0.11
C LYS A 104 -15.69 -17.97 1.58
N TYR A 105 -15.27 -16.78 2.01
CA TYR A 105 -14.85 -16.49 3.39
C TYR A 105 -15.92 -15.81 4.26
N ASN A 106 -17.16 -15.67 3.77
CA ASN A 106 -18.25 -14.95 4.45
C ASN A 106 -17.89 -13.50 4.83
N LEU A 107 -17.20 -12.79 3.93
CA LEU A 107 -16.88 -11.37 4.02
C LEU A 107 -17.85 -10.51 3.20
#